data_AF-A0A644URN4-F1
#
_entry.id   AF-A0A644URN4-F1
#
_cell.length_a   1.000
_cell.length_b   1.000
_cell.length_c   1.000
_cell.angle_alpha   90.00
_cell.angle_beta   90.00
_cell.angle_gamma   90.00
#
_symmetry.space_group_name_H-M   'P 1'
#
loop_
_entity.id
_entity.type
_entity.pdbx_description
1 polymer ?
#
loop_
_entity_poly.entity_id
_entity_poly.type
_entity_poly.pdbx_seq_one_letter_code
_entity_poly.pdbx_strand_id
1 'polypeptide(L)'
;MLVLLTDGEFRRSWWHLDFFAGLEGIQKTATSKGFVFHGVHTKAESVELAGPVGFSNHPMLRDFAFLKFCAGEHTAEMTIPSPAMLHNEILICRKRTRLCNSWTKQLKKVVSLKIQTRIWSASKKNLFK
;
A
#
# COMPACT_ATOMS: atom_id res chain seq x y z
N MET A 1 -0.93 30.04 -1.27
CA MET A 1 -0.58 29.28 -0.05
C MET A 1 -1.20 27.89 -0.18
N LEU A 2 -0.44 26.82 0.01
CA LEU A 2 -0.95 25.45 -0.12
C LEU A 2 -1.80 25.09 1.09
N VAL A 3 -2.98 24.53 0.86
CA VAL A 3 -3.94 24.13 1.91
C VAL A 3 -3.70 22.71 2.41
N LEU A 4 -2.87 21.95 1.71
CA LEU A 4 -2.72 20.51 1.85
C LEU A 4 -1.27 20.10 1.64
N LEU A 5 -0.80 19.19 2.48
CA LEU A 5 0.58 18.71 2.49
C LEU A 5 0.63 17.20 2.29
N THR A 6 1.53 16.74 1.44
CA THR A 6 1.83 15.34 1.20
C THR A 6 3.31 15.09 1.45
N ASP A 7 3.69 13.83 1.70
CA ASP A 7 5.09 13.45 1.84
C ASP A 7 5.81 13.26 0.49
N GLY A 8 5.15 13.58 -0.62
CA GLY A 8 5.67 13.41 -1.98
C GLY A 8 6.08 11.98 -2.34
N GLU A 9 5.72 10.99 -1.51
CA GLU A 9 6.14 9.59 -1.63
C GLU A 9 7.68 9.38 -1.61
N PHE A 10 8.45 10.36 -1.10
CA PHE A 10 9.92 10.36 -1.16
C PHE A 10 10.60 9.16 -0.48
N ARG A 11 9.93 8.52 0.48
CA ARG A 11 10.45 7.35 1.21
C ARG A 11 10.24 6.03 0.48
N ARG A 12 9.54 6.03 -0.65
CA ARG A 12 9.09 4.83 -1.36
C ARG A 12 9.90 4.65 -2.63
N SER A 13 10.24 3.41 -2.95
CA SER A 13 10.72 3.01 -4.27
C SER A 13 9.57 2.85 -5.25
N TRP A 14 8.45 2.28 -4.79
CA TRP A 14 7.21 2.12 -5.54
C TRP A 14 6.03 2.35 -4.60
N TRP A 15 5.19 3.31 -4.93
CA TRP A 15 4.07 3.72 -4.09
C TRP A 15 3.12 2.58 -3.72
N HIS A 16 2.85 1.67 -4.66
CA HIS A 16 1.92 0.55 -4.49
C HIS A 16 2.63 -0.71 -4.00
N LEU A 17 3.78 -1.09 -4.57
CA LEU A 17 4.49 -2.31 -4.15
C LEU A 17 4.99 -2.20 -2.70
N ASP A 18 5.52 -1.05 -2.30
CA ASP A 18 6.02 -0.87 -0.93
C ASP A 18 4.86 -0.81 0.09
N PHE A 19 3.68 -0.33 -0.32
CA PHE A 19 2.46 -0.45 0.49
C PHE A 19 2.05 -1.92 0.62
N PHE A 20 1.97 -2.66 -0.48
CA PHE A 20 1.53 -4.04 -0.43
C PHE A 20 2.50 -4.94 0.35
N ALA A 21 3.81 -4.72 0.22
CA ALA A 21 4.81 -5.44 0.99
C ALA A 21 4.73 -5.19 2.52
N GLY A 22 4.07 -4.11 2.94
CA GLY A 22 3.78 -3.85 4.36
C GLY A 22 2.55 -4.61 4.89
N LEU A 23 1.81 -5.32 4.05
CA LEU A 23 0.68 -6.15 4.44
C LEU A 23 1.16 -7.55 4.86
N GLU A 24 0.49 -8.14 5.85
CA GLU A 24 0.77 -9.54 6.22
C GLU A 24 0.36 -10.47 5.08
N GLY A 25 1.12 -11.53 4.86
CA GLY A 25 0.84 -12.50 3.81
C GLY A 25 1.23 -12.05 2.40
N ILE A 26 1.87 -10.88 2.25
CA ILE A 26 2.39 -10.38 0.98
C ILE A 26 3.92 -10.20 1.09
N GLN A 27 4.65 -10.60 0.05
CA GLN A 27 6.10 -10.46 -0.02
C GLN A 27 6.51 -9.75 -1.29
N LYS A 28 7.52 -8.88 -1.19
CA LYS A 28 8.14 -8.24 -2.35
C LYS A 28 9.10 -9.22 -3.02
N THR A 29 8.99 -9.39 -4.34
CA THR A 29 9.81 -10.31 -5.12
C THR A 29 10.53 -9.60 -6.26
N ALA A 30 11.76 -10.03 -6.55
CA ALA A 30 12.47 -9.59 -7.74
C ALA A 30 11.97 -10.39 -8.94
N THR A 31 11.68 -9.70 -10.04
CA THR A 31 11.24 -10.33 -11.29
C THR A 31 12.41 -10.36 -12.28
N SER A 32 12.37 -11.25 -13.27
CA SER A 32 13.44 -11.34 -14.28
C SER A 32 13.50 -10.16 -15.24
N LYS A 33 12.38 -9.43 -15.43
CA LYS A 33 12.28 -8.25 -16.27
C LYS A 33 11.34 -7.23 -15.65
N GLY A 34 11.73 -5.96 -15.69
CA GLY A 34 10.82 -4.86 -15.43
C GLY A 34 9.86 -4.64 -16.60
N PHE A 35 8.82 -3.85 -16.35
CA PHE A 35 7.88 -3.45 -17.37
C PHE A 35 8.51 -2.42 -18.31
N VAL A 36 8.14 -2.45 -19.60
CA VAL A 36 8.57 -1.44 -20.56
C VAL A 36 7.49 -0.38 -20.65
N PHE A 37 7.75 0.79 -20.10
CA PHE A 37 6.84 1.92 -20.18
C PHE A 37 7.49 3.03 -21.00
N HIS A 38 6.94 3.32 -22.18
CA HIS A 38 7.44 4.36 -23.10
C HIS A 38 8.96 4.26 -23.36
N GLY A 39 9.46 3.04 -23.57
CA GLY A 39 10.88 2.78 -23.83
C GLY A 39 11.79 2.78 -22.60
N VAL A 40 11.26 3.04 -21.40
CA VAL A 40 11.99 2.93 -20.13
C VAL A 40 11.67 1.59 -19.48
N HIS A 41 12.72 0.86 -19.10
CA HIS A 41 12.60 -0.34 -18.29
C HIS A 41 12.43 0.05 -16.82
N THR A 42 11.31 -0.35 -16.22
CA THR A 42 11.10 -0.18 -14.78
C THR A 42 12.01 -1.13 -13.98
N LYS A 43 12.16 -0.84 -12.68
CA LYS A 43 12.80 -1.80 -11.76
C LYS A 43 12.03 -3.11 -11.80
N ALA A 44 12.76 -4.23 -11.86
CA ALA A 44 12.19 -5.56 -11.94
C ALA A 44 11.75 -6.05 -10.55
N GLU A 45 10.72 -5.42 -10.01
CA GLU A 45 10.13 -5.73 -8.70
C GLU A 45 8.64 -6.00 -8.85
N SER A 46 8.13 -6.90 -8.02
CA SER A 46 6.71 -7.28 -7.95
C SER A 46 6.34 -7.65 -6.52
N VAL A 47 5.09 -8.05 -6.29
CA VAL A 47 4.61 -8.62 -5.03
C VAL A 47 3.90 -9.94 -5.26
N GLU A 48 4.04 -10.84 -4.30
CA GLU A 48 3.45 -12.17 -4.33
C GLU A 48 2.70 -12.48 -3.04
N LEU A 49 1.69 -13.33 -3.16
CA LEU A 49 0.89 -13.81 -2.04
C LEU A 49 1.60 -14.99 -1.38
N ALA A 50 2.12 -14.77 -0.17
CA ALA A 50 2.78 -15.78 0.65
C ALA A 50 1.83 -16.44 1.68
N GLY A 51 0.66 -15.84 1.95
CA GLY A 51 -0.30 -16.35 2.92
C GLY A 51 -1.53 -15.45 3.09
N PRO A 52 -2.38 -15.71 4.11
CA PRO A 52 -3.58 -14.90 4.40
C PRO A 52 -3.26 -13.40 4.52
N VAL A 53 -4.00 -12.56 3.78
CA VAL A 53 -3.76 -11.11 3.79
C VAL A 53 -4.30 -10.52 5.08
N GLY A 54 -3.41 -9.90 5.83
CA GLY A 54 -3.72 -9.23 7.10
C GLY A 54 -3.22 -7.79 7.13
N PHE A 55 -3.65 -7.05 8.15
CA PHE A 55 -3.23 -5.65 8.38
C PHE A 55 -2.96 -5.43 9.86
N SER A 56 -1.69 -5.28 10.21
CA SER A 56 -1.23 -5.08 11.59
C SER A 56 -0.42 -3.80 11.75
N ASN A 57 0.91 -3.89 11.86
CA ASN A 57 1.82 -2.77 12.10
C ASN A 57 2.46 -2.31 10.80
N HIS A 58 1.68 -1.63 9.97
CA HIS A 58 2.13 -1.18 8.66
C HIS A 58 3.10 0.01 8.78
N PRO A 59 4.30 -0.01 8.14
CA PRO A 59 5.33 1.02 8.31
C PRO A 59 4.83 2.43 7.96
N MET A 60 3.99 2.54 6.92
CA MET A 60 3.44 3.83 6.49
C MET A 60 2.55 4.54 7.54
N LEU A 61 2.10 3.86 8.59
CA LEU A 61 1.41 4.54 9.70
C LEU A 61 2.35 5.48 10.45
N ARG A 62 3.62 5.09 10.62
CA ARG A 62 4.66 5.93 11.24
C ARG A 62 5.01 7.11 10.33
N ASP A 63 5.11 6.85 9.03
CA ASP A 63 5.38 7.88 8.02
C ASP A 63 4.27 8.95 7.99
N PHE A 64 3.02 8.51 8.04
CA PHE A 64 1.88 9.43 8.11
C PHE A 64 1.86 10.22 9.43
N ALA A 65 2.19 9.58 10.55
CA ALA A 65 2.29 10.27 11.83
C ALA A 65 3.35 11.38 11.81
N PHE A 66 4.50 11.10 11.20
CA PHE A 66 5.56 12.09 11.00
C PHE A 66 5.10 13.24 10.08
N LEU A 67 4.47 12.93 8.94
CA LEU A 67 3.91 13.95 8.04
C LEU A 67 2.89 14.83 8.78
N LYS A 68 1.98 14.22 9.54
CA LYS A 68 0.96 14.94 10.32
C LYS A 68 1.59 15.84 11.38
N PHE A 69 2.66 15.40 12.03
CA PHE A 69 3.42 16.22 12.96
C PHE A 69 4.03 17.43 12.26
N CYS A 70 4.69 17.25 11.11
CA CYS A 70 5.28 18.34 10.33
C CYS A 70 4.25 19.29 9.72
N ALA A 71 3.04 18.81 9.43
CA ALA A 71 1.99 19.60 8.79
C ALA A 71 1.39 20.68 9.70
N GLY A 72 1.52 20.55 11.02
CA GLY A 72 0.94 21.50 11.98
C GLY A 72 -0.57 21.64 11.79
N GLU A 73 -1.02 22.87 11.51
CA GLU A 73 -2.43 23.20 11.27
C GLU A 73 -2.93 22.83 9.85
N HIS A 74 -2.02 22.45 8.95
CA HIS A 74 -2.39 22.05 7.59
C HIS A 74 -2.88 20.60 7.54
N THR A 75 -3.70 20.28 6.54
CA THR A 75 -4.17 18.91 6.33
C THR A 75 -3.06 18.06 5.71
N ALA A 76 -2.68 16.98 6.40
CA ALA A 76 -1.76 15.97 5.89
C ALA A 76 -2.53 14.89 5.12
N GLU A 77 -2.09 14.59 3.90
CA GLU A 77 -2.63 13.51 3.07
C GLU A 77 -1.57 12.46 2.69
N MET A 78 -2.03 11.22 2.54
CA MET A 78 -1.23 10.09 2.11
C MET A 78 -1.99 9.26 1.08
N THR A 79 -1.33 8.95 -0.03
CA THR A 79 -1.84 8.05 -1.06
C THR A 79 -1.88 6.61 -0.54
N ILE A 80 -3.03 5.93 -0.74
CA ILE A 80 -3.20 4.50 -0.49
C ILE A 80 -3.68 3.84 -1.79
N PRO A 81 -3.03 2.75 -2.24
CA PRO A 81 -3.45 2.05 -3.45
C PRO A 81 -4.82 1.39 -3.31
N SER A 82 -5.55 1.37 -4.43
CA SER A 82 -6.81 0.65 -4.53
C SER A 82 -6.59 -0.85 -4.34
N PRO A 83 -7.50 -1.58 -3.65
CA PRO A 83 -7.43 -3.04 -3.57
C PRO A 83 -7.47 -3.72 -4.95
N ALA A 84 -8.07 -3.08 -5.97
CA ALA A 84 -8.06 -3.61 -7.33
C ALA A 84 -6.65 -3.61 -7.95
N MET A 85 -5.79 -2.69 -7.54
CA MET A 85 -4.40 -2.64 -7.97
C MET A 85 -3.63 -3.84 -7.44
N LEU A 86 -3.76 -4.16 -6.14
CA LEU A 86 -3.14 -5.36 -5.56
C LEU A 86 -3.59 -6.63 -6.29
N HIS A 87 -4.88 -6.70 -6.62
CA HIS A 87 -5.41 -7.82 -7.38
C HIS A 87 -4.72 -7.96 -8.74
N ASN A 88 -4.52 -6.84 -9.45
CA ASN A 88 -3.82 -6.84 -10.72
C ASN A 88 -2.34 -7.25 -10.58
N GLU A 89 -1.62 -6.73 -9.59
CA GLU A 89 -0.21 -7.07 -9.35
C GLU A 89 -0.01 -8.58 -9.12
N ILE A 90 -0.85 -9.19 -8.28
CA ILE A 90 -0.79 -10.63 -7.99
C ILE A 90 -1.10 -11.46 -9.25
N LEU A 91 -2.02 -10.98 -10.11
CA LEU A 91 -2.35 -11.66 -11.36
C LEU A 91 -1.23 -11.56 -12.39
N ILE A 92 -0.54 -10.42 -12.48
CA ILE A 92 0.60 -10.21 -13.39
C ILE A 92 1.76 -11.13 -12.99
N CYS A 93 2.02 -11.27 -11.68
CA CYS A 93 3.09 -12.14 -11.19
C CYS A 93 2.82 -13.63 -11.42
N ARG A 94 1.54 -14.08 -11.42
CA ARG A 94 1.18 -15.49 -11.63
C ARG A 94 0.83 -15.80 -13.09
N LYS A 95 1.62 -16.70 -13.70
CA LYS A 95 1.08 -17.68 -14.65
C LYS A 95 0.00 -18.53 -13.94
N ARG A 96 -1.26 -18.11 -14.02
CA ARG A 96 -2.52 -18.87 -13.91
C ARG A 96 -2.56 -19.99 -12.84
N THR A 97 -3.13 -19.75 -11.65
CA THR A 97 -3.50 -20.84 -10.70
C THR A 97 -4.75 -20.51 -9.85
N ARG A 98 -5.47 -21.58 -9.46
CA ARG A 98 -6.89 -21.64 -9.00
C ARG A 98 -7.29 -20.94 -7.68
N LEU A 99 -6.36 -20.29 -6.96
CA LEU A 99 -6.64 -19.69 -5.64
C LEU A 99 -7.41 -18.35 -5.70
N CYS A 100 -7.58 -17.75 -6.87
CA CYS A 100 -8.08 -16.37 -7.04
C CYS A 100 -9.51 -16.11 -6.49
N ASN A 101 -10.39 -17.10 -6.51
CA ASN A 101 -11.83 -16.85 -6.30
C ASN A 101 -12.26 -16.72 -4.83
N SER A 102 -11.50 -17.29 -3.88
CA SER A 102 -11.81 -17.19 -2.44
C SER A 102 -11.33 -15.85 -1.82
N TRP A 103 -10.24 -15.30 -2.37
CA TRP A 103 -9.48 -14.20 -1.77
C TRP A 103 -10.01 -12.80 -2.10
N THR A 104 -10.61 -12.63 -3.28
CA THR A 104 -11.25 -11.36 -3.67
C THR A 104 -12.32 -10.91 -2.68
N LYS A 105 -13.03 -11.86 -2.04
CA LYS A 105 -13.99 -11.58 -0.97
C LYS A 105 -13.31 -11.12 0.34
N GLN A 106 -12.15 -11.67 0.70
CA GLN A 106 -11.41 -11.27 1.90
C GLN A 106 -10.74 -9.91 1.75
N LEU A 107 -10.12 -9.63 0.59
CA LEU A 107 -9.44 -8.35 0.31
C LEU A 107 -10.39 -7.16 0.40
N LYS A 108 -11.60 -7.28 -0.17
CA LYS A 108 -12.65 -6.25 -0.04
C LYS A 108 -13.01 -5.99 1.42
N LYS A 109 -12.99 -7.01 2.27
CA LYS A 109 -13.33 -6.91 3.70
C LYS A 109 -12.20 -6.30 4.54
N VAL A 110 -10.94 -6.58 4.22
CA VAL A 110 -9.77 -6.09 4.99
C VAL A 110 -9.40 -4.65 4.60
N VAL A 111 -9.30 -4.38 3.30
CA VAL A 111 -8.81 -3.07 2.80
C VAL A 111 -9.87 -1.98 2.96
N SER A 112 -11.15 -2.29 2.70
CA SER A 112 -12.23 -1.30 2.82
C SER A 112 -12.55 -0.97 4.29
N LEU A 113 -12.66 -1.97 5.17
CA LEU A 113 -13.22 -1.75 6.51
C LEU A 113 -12.18 -1.55 7.61
N LYS A 114 -10.98 -2.16 7.56
CA LYS A 114 -10.01 -2.09 8.68
C LYS A 114 -8.94 -1.03 8.49
N ILE A 115 -8.46 -0.81 7.27
CA ILE A 115 -7.42 0.17 6.98
C ILE A 115 -7.98 1.59 7.12
N GLN A 116 -9.12 1.87 6.48
CA GLN A 116 -9.78 3.18 6.59
C GLN A 116 -10.21 3.48 8.03
N THR A 117 -10.76 2.52 8.76
CA THR A 117 -11.18 2.77 10.16
C THR A 117 -10.00 2.92 11.12
N ARG A 118 -8.88 2.20 10.95
CA ARG A 118 -7.69 2.39 11.81
C ARG A 118 -6.97 3.70 11.50
N ILE A 119 -6.87 4.10 10.24
CA ILE A 119 -6.30 5.40 9.85
C ILE A 119 -7.21 6.55 10.31
N TRP A 120 -8.53 6.43 10.13
CA TRP A 120 -9.50 7.41 10.60
C TRP A 120 -9.55 7.52 12.13
N SER A 121 -9.50 6.38 12.84
CA SER A 121 -9.46 6.38 14.31
C SER A 121 -8.12 6.86 14.87
N ALA A 122 -6.99 6.53 14.23
CA ALA A 122 -5.69 7.10 14.57
C ALA A 122 -5.64 8.61 14.30
N SER A 123 -6.32 9.08 13.24
CA SER A 123 -6.45 10.50 12.94
C SER A 123 -7.28 11.24 13.99
N LYS A 124 -8.39 10.66 14.47
CA LYS A 124 -9.28 11.25 15.49
C LYS A 124 -8.79 11.16 16.94
N LYS A 125 -8.00 10.14 17.29
CA LYS A 125 -7.66 9.85 18.70
C LYS A 125 -6.37 10.48 19.25
N ASN A 126 -5.67 11.34 18.50
CA ASN A 126 -4.37 11.87 18.94
C ASN A 126 -3.41 10.75 19.45
N LEU A 127 -3.49 9.57 18.83
CA LEU A 127 -2.70 8.38 19.18
C LEU A 127 -1.20 8.49 18.81
N PHE A 128 -0.75 9.69 18.45
CA PHE A 128 0.61 10.03 18.05
C PHE A 128 1.19 11.20 18.87
N LYS A 129 0.62 11.49 20.05
CA LYS A 129 1.28 12.27 21.10
C LYS A 129 2.14 11.35 21.97
#